data_AF-X1F1C4-F1
#
_entry.id   AF-X1F1C4-F1
#
_cell.length_a   1.000
_cell.length_b   1.000
_cell.length_c   1.000
_cell.angle_alpha   90.00
_cell.angle_beta   90.00
_cell.angle_gamma   90.00
#
_symmetry.space_group_name_H-M   'P 1'
#
loop_
_entity.id
_entity.type
_entity.pdbx_description
1 polymer ?
#
loop_
_entity_poly.entity_id
_entity_poly.type
_entity_poly.pdbx_seq_one_letter_code
_entity_poly.pdbx_strand_id
1 'polypeptide(L)'
;MIMDKFGKKVSKYPKATIVTIVVITLIAMGSMQIFGIEQEFSEESFMPEMEIAKASDEISEKYITTSSVSILVKSKDNDVLTSNNLVEMLQIEKAIIDDSVIIPTLDTPEMPSVNVNSVADIVAQMALLQQNIAI
;
A
#
# COMPACT_ATOMS: atom_id res chain seq x y z
N MET A 1 47.14 19.02 -13.68
CA MET A 1 47.82 18.10 -14.63
C MET A 1 46.94 16.98 -15.19
N ILE A 2 46.18 16.22 -14.38
CA ILE A 2 45.25 15.18 -14.91
C ILE A 2 44.03 15.83 -15.58
N MET A 3 43.42 16.82 -14.93
CA MET A 3 42.28 17.59 -15.46
C MET A 3 42.61 18.23 -16.83
N ASP A 4 43.81 18.78 -16.98
CA ASP A 4 44.27 19.42 -18.22
C ASP A 4 44.41 18.42 -19.38
N LYS A 5 44.79 17.16 -19.08
CA LYS A 5 44.90 16.09 -20.07
C LYS A 5 43.52 15.63 -20.53
N PHE A 6 42.54 15.54 -19.63
CA PHE A 6 41.15 15.23 -19.98
C PHE A 6 40.50 16.36 -20.79
N GLY A 7 40.64 17.62 -20.35
CA GLY A 7 40.14 18.78 -21.08
C GLY A 7 40.73 18.93 -22.48
N LYS A 8 42.04 18.65 -22.65
CA LYS A 8 42.68 18.59 -23.99
C LYS A 8 42.14 17.47 -24.86
N LYS A 9 41.74 16.33 -24.29
CA LYS A 9 41.19 15.19 -25.04
C LYS A 9 39.75 15.44 -25.48
N VAL A 10 38.95 16.06 -24.62
CA VAL A 10 37.57 16.49 -24.90
C VAL A 10 37.55 17.56 -25.99
N SER A 11 38.42 18.57 -25.90
CA SER A 11 38.54 19.63 -26.92
C SER A 11 39.11 19.13 -28.26
N LYS A 12 39.97 18.12 -28.25
CA LYS A 12 40.53 17.52 -29.47
C LYS A 12 39.53 16.64 -30.23
N TYR A 13 38.57 16.00 -29.53
CA TYR A 13 37.58 15.11 -30.14
C TYR A 13 36.15 15.38 -29.63
N PRO A 14 35.60 16.58 -29.84
CA PRO A 14 34.35 17.01 -29.21
C PRO A 14 33.15 16.14 -29.64
N LYS A 15 33.08 15.79 -30.93
CA LYS A 15 32.00 14.94 -31.45
C LYS A 15 32.01 13.54 -30.82
N ALA A 16 33.18 12.93 -30.66
CA ALA A 16 33.30 11.62 -30.04
C ALA A 16 32.90 11.65 -28.57
N THR A 17 33.33 12.68 -27.83
CA THR A 17 32.94 12.86 -26.42
C THR A 17 31.43 13.02 -26.26
N ILE A 18 30.79 13.84 -27.11
CA ILE A 18 29.32 14.01 -27.08
C ILE A 18 28.62 12.68 -27.31
N VAL A 19 29.01 11.92 -28.34
CA VAL A 19 28.44 10.61 -28.63
C VAL A 19 28.60 9.66 -27.43
N THR A 20 29.78 9.61 -26.81
CA THR A 20 30.00 8.77 -25.63
C THR A 20 29.09 9.15 -24.47
N ILE A 21 28.92 10.44 -24.18
CA ILE A 21 28.04 10.90 -23.10
C ILE A 21 26.59 10.51 -23.41
N VAL A 22 26.12 10.77 -24.64
CA VAL A 22 24.76 10.40 -25.07
C VAL A 22 24.52 8.90 -24.91
N VAL A 23 25.48 8.06 -25.30
CA VAL A 23 25.37 6.61 -25.12
C VAL A 23 25.28 6.23 -23.64
N ILE A 24 26.11 6.79 -22.77
CA ILE A 24 26.07 6.51 -21.33
C ILE A 24 24.73 6.96 -20.73
N THR A 25 24.22 8.13 -21.14
CA THR A 25 22.92 8.63 -20.69
C THR A 25 21.79 7.71 -21.13
N LEU A 26 21.78 7.24 -22.38
CA LEU A 26 20.77 6.31 -22.87
C LEU A 26 20.83 4.96 -22.16
N ILE A 27 22.03 4.46 -21.84
CA ILE A 27 22.21 3.24 -21.03
C ILE A 27 21.63 3.46 -19.63
N ALA A 28 21.91 4.60 -18.99
CA ALA A 28 21.37 4.92 -17.67
C ALA A 28 19.83 5.00 -17.68
N MET A 29 19.25 5.66 -18.68
CA MET A 29 17.79 5.70 -18.86
C MET A 29 17.20 4.30 -19.10
N GLY A 30 17.84 3.49 -19.93
CA GLY A 30 17.44 2.10 -20.16
C GLY A 30 17.51 1.26 -18.88
N SER A 31 18.55 1.43 -18.05
CA SER A 31 18.65 0.74 -16.77
C SER A 31 17.54 1.14 -15.80
N MET A 32 17.17 2.41 -15.74
CA MET A 32 16.05 2.86 -14.90
C MET A 32 14.71 2.23 -15.32
N GLN A 33 14.52 1.98 -16.61
CA GLN A 33 13.30 1.32 -17.11
C GLN A 33 13.28 -0.19 -16.83
N ILE A 34 14.45 -0.84 -16.86
CA ILE A 34 14.57 -2.30 -16.67
C ILE A 34 14.58 -2.67 -15.19
N PHE A 35 15.34 -1.93 -14.38
CA PHE A 35 15.53 -2.21 -12.95
C PHE A 35 14.55 -1.43 -12.07
N GLY A 36 13.80 -0.47 -12.64
CA GLY A 36 12.98 0.46 -11.88
C GLY A 36 13.83 1.54 -11.20
N ILE A 37 13.15 2.59 -10.72
CA ILE A 37 13.70 3.53 -9.76
C ILE A 37 12.97 3.22 -8.44
N GLU A 38 13.64 2.54 -7.52
CA GLU A 38 13.14 2.38 -6.16
C GLU A 38 13.24 3.72 -5.45
N GLN A 39 12.12 4.43 -5.38
CA GLN A 39 11.99 5.63 -4.55
C GLN A 39 11.61 5.16 -3.14
N GLU A 40 12.58 4.65 -2.38
CA GLU A 40 12.40 4.27 -0.98
C GLU A 40 12.24 5.53 -0.11
N PHE A 41 11.03 6.10 -0.10
CA PHE A 41 10.57 6.83 1.08
C PHE A 41 9.87 5.82 2.00
N SER A 42 10.65 4.89 2.55
CA SER A 42 10.16 4.03 3.62
C SER A 42 10.07 4.84 4.91
N GLU A 43 9.02 4.64 5.72
CA GLU A 43 8.91 5.21 7.07
C GLU A 43 10.17 4.93 7.91
N GLU A 44 10.78 3.76 7.67
CA GLU A 44 12.05 3.30 8.25
C GLU A 44 13.21 4.26 7.99
N SER A 45 13.24 4.95 6.84
CA SER A 45 14.28 5.95 6.54
C SER A 45 14.24 7.17 7.47
N PHE A 46 13.14 7.37 8.19
CA PHE A 46 12.98 8.40 9.21
C PHE A 46 13.11 7.86 10.64
N MET A 47 13.28 6.54 10.81
CA MET A 47 13.46 5.92 12.13
C MET A 47 14.93 5.93 12.53
N PRO A 48 15.29 6.47 13.71
CA PRO A 48 16.67 6.41 14.20
C PRO A 48 17.04 4.96 14.56
N GLU A 49 18.29 4.57 14.32
CA GLU A 49 18.84 3.26 14.72
C GLU A 49 18.91 3.12 16.26
N MET A 50 17.77 2.90 16.89
CA MET A 50 17.62 2.62 18.30
C MET A 50 17.25 1.16 18.51
N GLU A 51 17.58 0.61 19.68
CA GLU A 51 17.22 -0.76 20.08
C GLU A 51 15.72 -1.02 19.94
N ILE A 52 14.89 0.00 20.21
CA ILE A 52 13.43 -0.07 20.08
C ILE A 52 12.99 -0.24 18.62
N ALA A 53 13.64 0.45 17.67
CA ALA A 53 13.32 0.31 16.25
C ALA A 53 13.70 -1.10 15.77
N LYS A 54 14.91 -1.56 16.11
CA LYS A 54 15.37 -2.92 15.77
C LYS A 54 14.48 -4.01 16.36
N ALA A 55 13.99 -3.82 17.59
CA ALA A 55 13.04 -4.74 18.20
C ALA A 55 11.68 -4.73 17.49
N SER A 56 11.21 -3.56 17.01
CA SER A 56 9.99 -3.45 16.20
C SER A 56 10.13 -4.17 14.87
N ASP A 57 11.27 -4.02 14.20
CA ASP A 57 11.57 -4.69 12.92
C ASP A 57 11.65 -6.22 13.13
N GLU A 58 12.34 -6.69 14.18
CA GLU A 58 12.39 -8.12 14.50
C GLU A 58 10.99 -8.67 14.79
N ILE A 59 10.13 -7.91 15.46
CA ILE A 59 8.74 -8.32 15.70
C ILE A 59 7.97 -8.41 14.38
N SER A 60 8.08 -7.40 13.51
CA SER A 60 7.38 -7.36 12.23
C SER A 60 7.84 -8.44 11.26
N GLU A 61 9.12 -8.80 11.26
CA GLU A 61 9.69 -9.82 10.36
C GLU A 61 9.38 -11.24 10.84
N LYS A 62 9.36 -11.45 12.15
CA LYS A 62 9.29 -12.79 12.76
C LYS A 62 7.88 -13.23 13.13
N TYR A 63 6.96 -12.27 13.30
CA TYR A 63 5.58 -12.52 13.66
C TYR A 63 4.64 -11.94 12.59
N ILE A 64 3.53 -12.65 12.32
CA ILE A 64 2.48 -12.11 11.45
C ILE A 64 1.90 -10.88 12.14
N THR A 65 2.10 -9.72 11.53
CA THR A 65 1.53 -8.47 12.02
C THR A 65 0.17 -8.27 11.35
N THR A 66 -0.90 -8.73 12.00
CA THR A 66 -2.26 -8.41 11.57
C THR A 66 -2.64 -7.03 12.09
N SER A 67 -3.00 -6.14 11.17
CA SER A 67 -3.46 -4.79 11.50
C SER A 67 -4.95 -4.66 11.22
N SER A 68 -5.70 -4.13 12.19
CA SER A 68 -7.10 -3.78 11.98
C SER A 68 -7.19 -2.41 11.31
N VAL A 69 -7.90 -2.34 10.18
CA VAL A 69 -8.18 -1.08 9.49
C VAL A 69 -9.57 -0.60 9.87
N SER A 70 -9.69 0.65 10.34
CA SER A 70 -10.98 1.27 10.67
C SER A 70 -11.47 2.15 9.53
N ILE A 71 -12.69 1.89 9.05
CA ILE A 71 -13.36 2.71 8.02
C ILE A 71 -14.44 3.55 8.70
N LEU A 72 -14.33 4.87 8.58
CA LEU A 72 -15.35 5.79 9.09
C LEU A 72 -16.35 6.13 7.98
N VAL A 73 -17.63 5.84 8.24
CA VAL A 73 -18.72 6.10 7.30
C VAL A 73 -19.60 7.22 7.83
N LYS A 74 -19.99 8.15 6.94
CA LYS A 74 -20.91 9.25 7.25
C LYS A 74 -22.13 9.17 6.35
N SER A 75 -23.31 9.28 6.95
CA SER A 75 -24.56 9.36 6.17
C SER A 75 -24.75 10.72 5.50
N LYS A 76 -25.39 10.71 4.33
CA LYS A 76 -25.83 11.92 3.59
C LYS A 76 -26.95 12.68 4.30
N ASP A 77 -27.80 11.97 5.05
CA ASP A 77 -28.98 12.50 5.75
C ASP A 77 -28.73 12.79 7.25
N ASN A 78 -27.47 12.71 7.70
CA ASN A 78 -27.02 12.87 9.09
C ASN A 78 -27.54 11.83 10.11
N ASP A 79 -28.15 10.72 9.66
CA ASP A 79 -28.49 9.60 10.54
C ASP A 79 -27.93 8.29 9.99
N VAL A 80 -26.90 7.74 10.62
CA VAL A 80 -26.25 6.51 10.15
C VAL A 80 -27.02 5.23 10.51
N LEU A 81 -28.05 5.31 11.38
CA LEU A 81 -28.76 4.14 11.92
C LEU A 81 -30.12 3.89 11.23
N THR A 82 -30.36 4.51 10.08
CA THR A 82 -31.54 4.20 9.27
C THR A 82 -31.35 2.87 8.52
N SER A 83 -32.45 2.16 8.23
CA SER A 83 -32.39 0.89 7.48
C SER A 83 -31.67 1.03 6.14
N ASN A 84 -31.84 2.15 5.43
CA ASN A 84 -31.19 2.36 4.14
C ASN A 84 -29.67 2.54 4.30
N ASN A 85 -29.26 3.29 5.32
CA ASN A 85 -27.84 3.56 5.56
C ASN A 85 -27.11 2.32 6.11
N LEU A 86 -27.79 1.49 6.91
CA LEU A 86 -27.26 0.19 7.33
C LEU A 86 -27.11 -0.77 6.13
N VAL A 87 -28.05 -0.78 5.18
CA VAL A 87 -27.90 -1.55 3.94
C VAL A 87 -26.76 -1.02 3.08
N GLU A 88 -26.56 0.30 3.00
CA GLU A 88 -25.41 0.90 2.29
C GLU A 88 -24.08 0.48 2.96
N MET A 89 -24.01 0.38 4.29
CA MET A 89 -22.84 -0.18 4.99
C MET A 89 -22.57 -1.63 4.59
N LEU A 90 -23.57 -2.51 4.60
CA LEU A 90 -23.40 -3.90 4.16
C LEU A 90 -22.96 -4.02 2.69
N GLN A 91 -23.38 -3.08 1.83
CA GLN A 91 -22.92 -3.02 0.45
C GLN A 91 -21.45 -2.60 0.33
N ILE A 92 -20.99 -1.69 1.19
CA ILE A 92 -19.57 -1.32 1.28
C ILE A 92 -18.74 -2.52 1.71
N GLU A 93 -19.17 -3.24 2.75
CA GLU A 93 -18.50 -4.47 3.20
C GLU A 93 -18.43 -5.50 2.09
N LYS A 94 -19.55 -5.74 1.40
CA LYS A 94 -19.61 -6.62 0.24
C LYS A 94 -18.59 -6.22 -0.83
N ALA A 95 -18.52 -4.93 -1.15
CA ALA A 95 -17.58 -4.42 -2.15
C ALA A 95 -16.12 -4.69 -1.75
N ILE A 96 -15.79 -4.61 -0.45
CA ILE A 96 -14.45 -4.93 0.06
C ILE A 96 -14.16 -6.42 -0.09
N ILE A 97 -15.10 -7.29 0.29
CA ILE A 97 -14.88 -8.75 0.26
C ILE A 97 -15.01 -9.38 -1.14
N ASP A 98 -15.52 -8.63 -2.12
CA ASP A 98 -15.58 -9.01 -3.54
C ASP A 98 -14.40 -8.43 -4.37
N ASP A 99 -13.55 -7.57 -3.78
CA ASP A 99 -12.45 -6.91 -4.49
C ASP A 99 -11.22 -7.83 -4.61
N SER A 100 -10.86 -8.15 -5.86
CA SER A 100 -9.72 -9.04 -6.17
C SER A 100 -8.34 -8.54 -5.71
N VAL A 101 -8.20 -7.24 -5.46
CA VAL A 101 -6.96 -6.62 -4.96
C VAL A 101 -6.92 -6.67 -3.43
N ILE A 102 -8.07 -6.60 -2.76
CA ILE A 102 -8.17 -6.59 -1.29
C ILE A 102 -8.19 -8.01 -0.71
N ILE A 103 -8.92 -8.95 -1.32
CA ILE A 103 -9.06 -10.33 -0.78
C ILE A 103 -7.71 -10.96 -0.39
N PRO A 104 -6.64 -10.88 -1.22
CA PRO A 104 -5.36 -11.50 -0.88
C PRO A 104 -4.65 -10.87 0.33
N THR A 105 -5.05 -9.68 0.77
CA THR A 105 -4.45 -8.95 1.90
C THR A 105 -5.20 -9.15 3.21
N LEU A 106 -6.35 -9.83 3.18
CA LEU A 106 -7.15 -10.13 4.37
C LEU A 106 -6.49 -11.22 5.22
N ASP A 107 -6.81 -11.28 6.52
CA ASP A 107 -6.27 -12.28 7.45
C ASP A 107 -6.72 -13.71 7.08
N THR A 108 -7.97 -13.86 6.64
CA THR A 108 -8.54 -15.12 6.14
C THR A 108 -9.11 -14.95 4.72
N PRO A 109 -8.27 -15.00 3.66
CA PRO A 109 -8.70 -14.80 2.27
C PRO A 109 -9.68 -15.87 1.75
N GLU A 110 -9.62 -17.09 2.28
CA GLU A 110 -10.52 -18.20 1.92
C GLU A 110 -11.95 -18.00 2.45
N MET A 111 -12.11 -17.12 3.44
CA MET A 111 -13.41 -16.75 4.01
C MET A 111 -13.46 -15.23 4.25
N PRO A 112 -13.50 -14.40 3.18
CA PRO A 112 -13.40 -12.94 3.29
C PRO A 112 -14.41 -12.30 4.24
N SER A 113 -15.61 -12.89 4.35
CA SER A 113 -16.72 -12.39 5.16
C SER A 113 -16.45 -12.31 6.67
N VAL A 114 -15.44 -13.01 7.21
CA VAL A 114 -15.10 -12.88 8.65
C VAL A 114 -14.09 -11.78 8.95
N ASN A 115 -13.52 -11.17 7.91
CA ASN A 115 -12.47 -10.15 8.05
C ASN A 115 -13.01 -8.73 8.13
N VAL A 116 -14.27 -8.52 7.72
CA VAL A 116 -14.91 -7.22 7.63
C VAL A 116 -16.22 -7.30 8.40
N ASN A 117 -16.43 -6.36 9.32
CA ASN A 117 -17.63 -6.29 10.14
C ASN A 117 -18.00 -4.83 10.36
N SER A 118 -19.28 -4.52 10.53
CA SER A 118 -19.77 -3.21 10.94
C SER A 118 -20.89 -3.27 11.97
N VAL A 119 -21.39 -2.08 12.34
CA VAL A 119 -22.58 -1.95 13.19
C VAL A 119 -23.82 -2.54 12.51
N ALA A 120 -23.87 -2.56 11.17
CA ALA A 120 -24.99 -3.13 10.43
C ALA A 120 -25.15 -4.62 10.70
N ASP A 121 -24.06 -5.38 10.84
CA ASP A 121 -24.10 -6.80 11.19
C ASP A 121 -24.72 -7.04 12.55
N ILE A 122 -24.34 -6.24 13.55
CA ILE A 122 -24.87 -6.36 14.91
C ILE A 122 -26.38 -6.09 14.91
N VAL A 123 -26.82 -5.05 14.21
CA VAL A 123 -28.25 -4.70 14.12
C VAL A 123 -29.02 -5.79 13.37
N ALA A 124 -28.48 -6.30 12.26
CA ALA A 124 -29.09 -7.36 11.49
C ALA A 124 -29.21 -8.66 12.30
N GLN A 125 -28.14 -9.07 12.99
CA GLN A 125 -28.14 -10.25 13.85
C GLN A 125 -29.17 -10.12 14.97
N MET A 126 -29.23 -8.98 15.64
CA MET A 126 -30.23 -8.72 16.67
C MET A 126 -31.66 -8.77 16.13
N ALA A 127 -31.90 -8.21 14.94
CA ALA A 127 -33.21 -8.24 14.29
C ALA A 127 -33.64 -9.67 13.93
N LEU A 128 -32.72 -10.50 13.44
CA LEU A 128 -32.98 -11.91 13.10
C LEU A 128 -33.29 -12.75 14.35
N LEU A 129 -32.54 -12.54 15.44
CA LEU A 129 -32.79 -13.19 16.73
C LEU A 129 -34.18 -12.86 17.29
N GLN A 130 -34.63 -11.60 17.19
CA GLN A 130 -35.97 -11.19 17.61
C GLN A 130 -37.08 -11.85 16.79
N GLN A 131 -36.80 -12.20 15.53
CA GLN A 131 -37.74 -12.91 14.65
C GLN A 131 -37.68 -14.44 14.81
N ASN A 132 -36.89 -14.94 15.78
CA ASN A 132 -36.68 -16.36 16.02
C ASN A 132 -36.11 -17.10 14.79
N ILE A 133 -35.37 -16.38 13.94
CA ILE A 133 -34.64 -16.93 12.81
C ILE A 133 -33.23 -17.24 13.34
N ALA A 134 -32.88 -18.52 13.41
CA ALA A 134 -31.53 -18.95 13.80
C ALA A 134 -30.53 -18.49 12.72
N ILE A 135 -29.40 -17.93 13.17
CA ILE A 135 -28.27 -17.48 12.36
C ILE A 135 -27.19 -18.55 12.40
#